data_AF-A0A0P0VDJ7-F1
#
_entry.id   AF-A0A0P0VDJ7-F1
#
_cell.length_a   1.000
_cell.length_b   1.000
_cell.length_c   1.000
_cell.angle_alpha   90.00
_cell.angle_beta   90.00
_cell.angle_gamma   90.00
#
_symmetry.space_group_name_H-M   'P 1'
#
loop_
_entity.id
_entity.type
_entity.pdbx_description
1 polymer ?
#
loop_
_entity_poly.entity_id
_entity_poly.type
_entity_poly.pdbx_seq_one_letter_code
_entity_poly.pdbx_strand_id
1 'polypeptide(L)'
;LFYFVCDGGKIIRSRLGGLDIRVIKTLLEISVEHSWAKVVHSKLICMLTNMLYQVSDGAPNGAIDTHFLPDQIDRVGGVDYICLEYSRANSREEKRDLFFVLFDYVLHQINETFLAGGLSTYTYDDAQPLASLLACADAPEAFYISVKHGVEGVGDMLRKAISSALSQSTEYEQLNVVLCF
;
A
#
# COMPACT_ATOMS: atom_id res chain seq x y z
N LEU A 1 -11.31 -19.14 -9.77
CA LEU A 1 -11.24 -17.73 -9.32
C LEU A 1 -10.94 -16.77 -10.47
N PHE A 2 -9.77 -16.83 -11.13
CA PHE A 2 -9.42 -15.83 -12.16
C PHE A 2 -10.45 -15.67 -13.28
N TYR A 3 -11.10 -16.75 -13.70
CA TYR A 3 -12.19 -16.68 -14.67
C TYR A 3 -13.31 -15.71 -14.27
N PHE A 4 -13.62 -15.61 -12.98
CA PHE A 4 -14.68 -14.73 -12.49
C PHE A 4 -14.22 -13.29 -12.41
N VAL A 5 -12.98 -13.06 -11.96
CA VAL A 5 -12.53 -11.72 -11.58
C VAL A 5 -11.68 -11.04 -12.66
N CYS A 6 -11.14 -11.79 -13.62
CA CYS A 6 -10.32 -11.25 -14.68
C CYS A 6 -11.04 -11.21 -16.03
N ASP A 7 -10.72 -10.20 -16.83
CA ASP A 7 -11.10 -10.09 -18.24
C ASP A 7 -9.89 -9.62 -19.06
N GLY A 8 -9.59 -10.30 -20.16
CA GLY A 8 -8.38 -10.06 -20.96
C GLY A 8 -7.07 -10.12 -20.15
N GLY A 9 -7.03 -10.90 -19.08
CA GLY A 9 -5.89 -10.97 -18.17
C GLY A 9 -5.74 -9.77 -17.24
N LYS A 10 -6.68 -8.81 -17.21
CA LYS A 10 -6.73 -7.70 -16.24
C LYS A 10 -7.70 -8.04 -15.11
N ILE A 11 -7.41 -7.60 -13.88
CA ILE A 11 -8.35 -7.77 -12.76
C ILE A 11 -9.46 -6.73 -12.92
N ILE A 12 -10.72 -7.17 -12.89
CA ILE A 12 -11.87 -6.27 -12.78
C ILE A 12 -12.16 -6.08 -11.30
N ARG A 13 -11.82 -4.90 -10.78
CA ARG A 13 -11.91 -4.61 -9.35
C ARG A 13 -13.33 -4.70 -8.80
N SER A 14 -14.35 -4.28 -9.56
CA SER A 14 -15.75 -4.42 -9.16
C SER A 14 -16.17 -5.89 -8.94
N ARG A 15 -15.45 -6.85 -9.53
CA ARG A 15 -15.69 -8.29 -9.31
C ARG A 15 -14.94 -8.88 -8.12
N LEU A 16 -14.08 -8.11 -7.46
CA LEU A 16 -13.53 -8.47 -6.15
C LEU A 16 -14.54 -8.20 -5.03
N GLY A 17 -15.57 -7.39 -5.29
CA GLY A 17 -16.64 -7.10 -4.34
C GLY A 17 -17.31 -8.39 -3.84
N GLY A 18 -17.40 -8.54 -2.52
CA GLY A 18 -17.99 -9.71 -1.86
C GLY A 18 -17.05 -10.91 -1.70
N LEU A 19 -15.84 -10.88 -2.28
CA LEU A 19 -14.83 -11.88 -1.99
C LEU A 19 -14.22 -11.62 -0.61
N ASP A 20 -14.10 -12.66 0.22
CA ASP A 20 -13.38 -12.55 1.49
C ASP A 20 -11.88 -12.52 1.21
N ILE A 21 -11.16 -11.49 1.69
CA ILE A 21 -9.72 -11.34 1.48
C ILE A 21 -8.92 -12.54 1.99
N ARG A 22 -9.44 -13.24 3.01
CA ARG A 22 -8.84 -14.46 3.56
C ARG A 22 -8.77 -15.59 2.53
N VAL A 23 -9.69 -15.62 1.56
CA VAL A 23 -9.62 -16.58 0.45
C VAL A 23 -8.38 -16.31 -0.42
N ILE A 24 -8.08 -15.04 -0.71
CA ILE A 24 -6.86 -14.68 -1.45
C ILE A 24 -5.61 -15.03 -0.64
N LYS A 25 -5.60 -14.72 0.66
CA LYS A 25 -4.50 -15.11 1.57
C LYS A 25 -4.23 -16.62 1.51
N THR A 26 -5.27 -17.45 1.64
CA THR A 26 -5.13 -18.91 1.57
C THR A 26 -4.63 -19.37 0.20
N LEU A 27 -5.10 -18.77 -0.89
CA LEU A 27 -4.61 -19.09 -2.23
C LEU A 27 -3.14 -18.70 -2.42
N LEU A 28 -2.69 -17.61 -1.83
CA LEU A 28 -1.27 -17.22 -1.82
C LEU A 28 -0.43 -18.26 -1.08
N GLU A 29 -0.84 -18.68 0.11
CA GLU A 29 -0.16 -19.73 0.89
C GLU A 29 -0.03 -21.03 0.08
N ILE A 30 -1.13 -21.51 -0.50
CA ILE A 30 -1.17 -22.70 -1.38
C ILE A 30 -0.25 -22.52 -2.60
N SER A 31 -0.25 -21.32 -3.20
CA SER A 31 0.56 -21.05 -4.38
C SER A 31 2.07 -21.15 -4.09
N VAL A 32 2.49 -20.76 -2.89
CA VAL A 32 3.87 -20.91 -2.42
C VAL A 32 4.17 -22.39 -2.12
N GLU A 33 3.31 -23.06 -1.35
CA GLU A 33 3.46 -24.47 -0.97
C GLU A 33 3.61 -25.39 -2.19
N HIS A 34 2.82 -25.14 -3.23
CA HIS A 34 2.81 -25.96 -4.44
C HIS A 34 3.57 -25.36 -5.62
N SER A 35 4.37 -24.31 -5.39
CA SER A 35 5.19 -23.67 -6.43
C SER A 35 4.41 -23.38 -7.71
N TRP A 36 3.22 -22.79 -7.56
CA TRP A 36 2.40 -22.39 -8.69
C TRP A 36 3.16 -21.43 -9.60
N ALA A 37 2.72 -21.34 -10.87
CA ALA A 37 3.35 -20.47 -11.84
C ALA A 37 3.44 -19.03 -11.31
N LYS A 38 4.58 -18.37 -11.51
CA LYS A 38 4.81 -16.99 -11.03
C LYS A 38 3.69 -16.04 -11.44
N VAL A 39 3.21 -16.13 -12.68
CA VAL A 39 2.10 -15.31 -13.19
C VAL A 39 0.82 -15.47 -12.38
N VAL A 40 0.54 -16.66 -11.84
CA VAL A 40 -0.62 -16.93 -10.98
C VAL A 40 -0.41 -16.27 -9.62
N HIS A 41 0.76 -16.45 -9.01
CA HIS A 41 1.10 -15.84 -7.72
C HIS A 41 1.04 -14.31 -7.80
N SER A 42 1.66 -13.71 -8.82
CA SER A 42 1.59 -12.26 -9.05
C SER A 42 0.17 -11.76 -9.20
N LYS A 43 -0.69 -12.54 -9.86
CA LYS A 43 -2.09 -12.16 -9.99
C LYS A 43 -2.83 -12.19 -8.66
N LEU A 44 -2.54 -13.16 -7.80
CA LEU A 44 -3.08 -13.21 -6.44
C LEU A 44 -2.57 -12.04 -5.59
N ILE A 45 -1.29 -11.66 -5.70
CA ILE A 45 -0.76 -10.47 -5.03
C ILE A 45 -1.50 -9.22 -5.51
N CYS A 46 -1.69 -9.03 -6.82
CA CYS A 46 -2.47 -7.90 -7.32
C CYS A 46 -3.93 -7.93 -6.83
N MET A 47 -4.55 -9.10 -6.69
CA MET A 47 -5.90 -9.21 -6.11
C MET A 47 -5.89 -8.80 -4.64
N LEU A 48 -4.93 -9.31 -3.85
CA LEU A 48 -4.75 -8.98 -2.44
C LEU A 48 -4.60 -7.47 -2.27
N THR A 49 -3.65 -6.85 -2.98
CA THR A 49 -3.40 -5.41 -2.88
C THR A 49 -4.63 -4.62 -3.29
N ASN A 50 -5.36 -5.00 -4.34
CA ASN A 50 -6.62 -4.32 -4.71
C ASN A 50 -7.72 -4.44 -3.65
N MET A 51 -7.78 -5.56 -2.91
CA MET A 51 -8.77 -5.78 -1.85
C MET A 51 -8.46 -5.03 -0.55
N LEU A 52 -7.24 -4.52 -0.40
CA LEU A 52 -6.82 -3.66 0.72
C LEU A 52 -7.28 -2.21 0.56
N TYR A 53 -7.99 -1.89 -0.52
CA TYR A 53 -8.48 -0.55 -0.80
C TYR A 53 -9.93 -0.60 -1.26
N GLN A 54 -10.75 0.29 -0.73
CA GLN A 54 -12.09 0.57 -1.25
C GLN A 54 -12.01 1.64 -2.34
N VAL A 55 -12.80 1.48 -3.41
CA VAL A 55 -13.02 2.52 -4.41
C VAL A 55 -14.46 2.98 -4.28
N SER A 56 -14.67 4.27 -4.10
CA SER A 56 -16.01 4.83 -4.14
C SER A 56 -16.37 5.17 -5.59
N ASP A 57 -17.20 4.34 -6.23
CA ASP A 57 -17.81 4.67 -7.52
C ASP A 57 -18.90 5.72 -7.28
N GLY A 58 -18.52 7.00 -7.17
CA GLY A 58 -19.53 8.03 -6.90
C GLY A 58 -19.10 9.49 -6.78
N ALA A 59 -17.81 9.85 -6.93
CA ALA A 59 -17.46 11.27 -6.88
C ALA A 59 -18.04 12.02 -8.12
N PRO A 60 -18.78 13.12 -7.94
CA PRO A 60 -19.44 13.85 -9.04
C PRO A 60 -18.47 14.41 -10.09
N ASN A 61 -17.17 14.48 -9.77
CA ASN A 61 -16.12 15.01 -10.65
C ASN A 61 -15.35 13.92 -11.41
N GLY A 62 -15.73 12.64 -11.33
CA GLY A 62 -15.01 11.54 -11.98
C GLY A 62 -13.65 11.22 -11.35
N ALA A 63 -13.31 11.84 -10.21
CA ALA A 63 -12.13 11.49 -9.43
C ALA A 63 -12.37 10.14 -8.72
N ILE A 64 -11.49 9.17 -8.99
CA ILE A 64 -11.52 7.89 -8.30
C ILE A 64 -11.01 8.12 -6.88
N ASP A 65 -11.90 8.09 -5.89
CA ASP A 65 -11.52 8.16 -4.48
C ASP A 65 -11.21 6.74 -3.98
N THR A 66 -9.94 6.51 -3.65
CA THR A 66 -9.43 5.23 -3.12
C THR A 66 -9.09 5.37 -1.66
N HIS A 67 -9.77 4.61 -0.81
CA HIS A 67 -9.50 4.58 0.62
C HIS A 67 -8.80 3.29 1.02
N PHE A 68 -7.69 3.41 1.74
CA PHE A 68 -7.00 2.29 2.34
C PHE A 68 -7.86 1.67 3.47
N LEU A 69 -7.93 0.34 3.53
CA LEU A 69 -8.74 -0.41 4.50
C LEU A 69 -7.82 -1.10 5.53
N PRO A 70 -7.43 -0.43 6.63
CA PRO A 70 -6.50 -0.99 7.62
C PRO A 70 -7.04 -2.29 8.24
N ASP A 71 -8.35 -2.40 8.49
CA ASP A 71 -8.98 -3.61 9.03
C ASP A 71 -8.74 -4.87 8.16
N GLN A 72 -8.54 -4.70 6.85
CA GLN A 72 -8.28 -5.83 5.95
C GLN A 72 -6.85 -6.38 6.13
N ILE A 73 -5.90 -5.56 6.58
CA ILE A 73 -4.54 -5.99 6.92
C ILE A 73 -4.59 -6.98 8.08
N ASP A 74 -5.35 -6.68 9.13
CA ASP A 74 -5.49 -7.58 10.28
C ASP A 74 -6.11 -8.92 9.89
N ARG A 75 -7.10 -8.89 8.98
CA ARG A 75 -7.75 -10.11 8.48
C ARG A 75 -6.82 -11.05 7.71
N VAL A 76 -5.77 -10.52 7.10
CA VAL A 76 -4.77 -11.33 6.37
C VAL A 76 -3.58 -11.74 7.24
N GLY A 77 -3.54 -11.35 8.51
CA GLY A 77 -2.45 -11.69 9.43
C GLY A 77 -1.55 -10.51 9.80
N GLY A 78 -2.00 -9.28 9.57
CA GLY A 78 -1.28 -8.07 9.96
C GLY A 78 -0.20 -7.66 8.96
N VAL A 79 0.53 -6.61 9.33
CA VAL A 79 1.65 -6.07 8.53
C VAL A 79 2.76 -7.10 8.31
N ASP A 80 2.96 -8.01 9.25
CA ASP A 80 3.96 -9.09 9.14
C ASP A 80 3.70 -10.00 7.95
N TYR A 81 2.42 -10.29 7.66
CA TYR A 81 2.05 -11.07 6.48
C TYR A 81 2.38 -10.32 5.19
N ILE A 82 2.12 -9.01 5.15
CA ILE A 82 2.46 -8.18 3.98
C ILE A 82 3.99 -8.15 3.77
N CYS A 83 4.77 -7.98 4.83
CA CYS A 83 6.24 -8.04 4.78
C CYS A 83 6.75 -9.41 4.32
N LEU A 84 6.11 -10.50 4.75
CA LEU A 84 6.46 -11.85 4.32
C LEU A 84 6.24 -12.01 2.81
N GLU A 85 5.06 -11.64 2.30
CA GLU A 85 4.80 -11.66 0.85
C GLU A 85 5.72 -10.70 0.10
N TYR A 86 6.10 -9.57 0.72
CA TYR A 86 7.07 -8.64 0.18
C TYR A 86 8.43 -9.28 -0.05
N SER A 87 8.93 -10.04 0.93
CA SER A 87 10.21 -10.76 0.82
C SER A 87 10.21 -11.83 -0.28
N ARG A 88 9.03 -12.34 -0.64
CA ARG A 88 8.79 -13.39 -1.64
C ARG A 88 8.49 -12.86 -3.04
N ALA A 89 8.20 -11.56 -3.18
CA ALA A 89 7.87 -10.94 -4.46
C ALA A 89 8.96 -11.17 -5.52
N ASN A 90 8.53 -11.54 -6.73
CA ASN A 90 9.38 -11.93 -7.86
C ASN A 90 9.39 -10.88 -8.99
N SER A 91 8.40 -10.01 -9.05
CA SER A 91 8.23 -8.99 -10.08
C SER A 91 8.33 -7.58 -9.50
N ARG A 92 8.64 -6.61 -10.36
CA ARG A 92 8.70 -5.21 -9.95
C ARG A 92 7.32 -4.68 -9.59
N GLU A 93 6.29 -5.18 -10.26
CA GLU A 93 4.89 -4.83 -10.03
C GLU A 93 4.43 -5.28 -8.65
N GLU A 94 4.70 -6.54 -8.25
CA GLU A 94 4.38 -7.02 -6.89
C GLU A 94 5.05 -6.18 -5.82
N LYS A 95 6.35 -5.89 -5.98
CA LYS A 95 7.09 -5.05 -5.03
C LYS A 95 6.52 -3.63 -4.98
N ARG A 96 6.21 -3.03 -6.11
CA ARG A 96 5.61 -1.70 -6.09
C ARG A 96 4.26 -1.70 -5.38
N ASP A 97 3.39 -2.66 -5.70
CA ASP A 97 2.02 -2.70 -5.17
C ASP A 97 2.02 -2.98 -3.65
N LEU A 98 2.86 -3.90 -3.17
CA LEU A 98 3.00 -4.18 -1.74
C LEU A 98 3.71 -3.04 -0.98
N PHE A 99 4.67 -2.34 -1.62
CA PHE A 99 5.30 -1.17 -1.01
C PHE A 99 4.28 -0.07 -0.73
N PHE A 100 3.38 0.21 -1.67
CA PHE A 100 2.36 1.24 -1.47
C PHE A 100 1.36 0.85 -0.37
N VAL A 101 1.01 -0.44 -0.25
CA VAL A 101 0.25 -0.92 0.91
C VAL A 101 0.97 -0.61 2.23
N LEU A 102 2.28 -0.85 2.30
CA LEU A 102 3.06 -0.56 3.50
C LEU A 102 3.19 0.95 3.76
N PHE A 103 3.35 1.75 2.70
CA PHE A 103 3.37 3.21 2.78
C PHE A 103 2.05 3.75 3.36
N ASP A 104 0.92 3.33 2.81
CA ASP A 104 -0.41 3.76 3.26
C ASP A 104 -0.72 3.27 4.68
N TYR A 105 -0.26 2.06 5.02
CA TYR A 105 -0.36 1.55 6.39
C TYR A 105 0.43 2.42 7.39
N VAL A 106 1.66 2.81 7.03
CA VAL A 106 2.48 3.71 7.87
C VAL A 106 1.83 5.10 7.97
N LEU A 107 1.30 5.64 6.87
CA LEU A 107 0.58 6.90 6.87
C LEU A 107 -0.65 6.83 7.78
N HIS A 108 -1.42 5.74 7.72
CA HIS A 108 -2.54 5.48 8.62
C HIS A 108 -2.10 5.47 10.09
N GLN A 109 -1.00 4.79 10.42
CA GLN A 109 -0.47 4.79 11.79
C GLN A 109 -0.01 6.18 12.27
N ILE A 110 0.54 7.00 11.38
CA ILE A 110 0.89 8.40 11.70
C ILE A 110 -0.38 9.18 12.00
N ASN A 111 -1.39 9.09 11.12
CA ASN A 111 -2.67 9.78 11.29
C ASN A 111 -3.40 9.38 12.56
N GLU A 112 -3.44 8.09 12.91
CA GLU A 112 -4.01 7.61 14.18
C GLU A 112 -3.31 8.24 15.40
N THR A 113 -1.98 8.37 15.34
CA THR A 113 -1.21 9.01 16.43
C THR A 113 -1.54 10.50 16.54
N PHE A 114 -1.74 11.19 15.41
CA PHE A 114 -2.11 12.61 15.38
C PHE A 114 -3.55 12.83 15.86
N LEU A 115 -4.50 11.99 15.44
CA LEU A 115 -5.89 12.00 15.91
C LEU A 115 -5.97 11.80 17.43
N ALA A 116 -5.23 10.84 17.97
CA ALA A 116 -5.15 10.62 19.41
C ALA A 116 -4.56 11.83 20.16
N GLY A 117 -3.70 12.62 19.51
CA GLY A 117 -3.14 13.86 20.03
C GLY A 117 -3.98 15.12 19.77
N GLY A 118 -5.13 15.00 19.08
CA GLY A 118 -5.99 16.13 18.71
C GLY A 118 -5.43 17.01 17.57
N LEU A 119 -4.49 16.50 16.78
CA LEU A 119 -3.89 17.18 15.62
C LEU A 119 -4.65 16.83 14.33
N SER A 120 -4.47 17.66 13.30
CA SER A 120 -4.99 17.39 11.96
C SER A 120 -4.26 16.22 11.31
N THR A 121 -5.00 15.38 10.59
CA THR A 121 -4.48 14.25 9.81
C THR A 121 -4.00 14.70 8.44
N TYR A 122 -3.00 14.00 7.91
CA TYR A 122 -2.58 14.16 6.52
C TYR A 122 -3.62 13.55 5.58
N THR A 123 -3.97 14.31 4.55
CA THR A 123 -4.85 13.93 3.45
C THR A 123 -4.08 13.16 2.38
N TYR A 124 -4.80 12.61 1.40
CA TYR A 124 -4.20 12.01 0.22
C TYR A 124 -3.31 13.00 -0.54
N ASP A 125 -3.76 14.26 -0.64
CA ASP A 125 -3.03 15.31 -1.34
C ASP A 125 -1.70 15.66 -0.66
N ASP A 126 -1.64 15.57 0.67
CA ASP A 126 -0.41 15.78 1.44
C ASP A 126 0.62 14.66 1.21
N ALA A 127 0.14 13.42 1.04
CA ALA A 127 0.99 12.25 0.91
C ALA A 127 1.40 11.94 -0.55
N GLN A 128 0.63 12.41 -1.53
CA GLN A 128 0.83 12.10 -2.94
C GLN A 128 2.21 12.55 -3.50
N PRO A 129 2.76 13.73 -3.15
CA PRO A 129 4.12 14.11 -3.55
C PRO A 129 5.17 13.13 -3.03
N LEU A 130 5.00 12.65 -1.79
CA LEU A 130 5.88 11.68 -1.15
C LEU A 130 5.82 10.31 -1.82
N ALA A 131 4.61 9.82 -2.10
CA ALA A 131 4.41 8.57 -2.83
C ALA A 131 5.08 8.63 -4.22
N SER A 132 4.95 9.76 -4.91
CA SER A 132 5.58 10.00 -6.22
C SER A 132 7.11 10.02 -6.12
N LEU A 133 7.66 10.70 -5.13
CA LEU A 133 9.11 10.77 -4.87
C LEU A 133 9.70 9.39 -4.57
N LEU A 134 9.04 8.61 -3.72
CA LEU A 134 9.44 7.24 -3.38
C LEU A 134 9.41 6.33 -4.60
N ALA A 135 8.39 6.47 -5.46
CA ALA A 135 8.33 5.74 -6.73
C ALA A 135 9.48 6.10 -7.66
N CYS A 136 9.82 7.40 -7.78
CA CYS A 136 10.93 7.88 -8.60
C CYS A 136 12.30 7.43 -8.05
N ALA A 137 12.44 7.31 -6.74
CA ALA A 137 13.68 6.89 -6.09
C ALA A 137 13.88 5.35 -6.07
N ASP A 138 12.99 4.59 -6.73
CA ASP A 138 12.96 3.12 -6.68
C ASP A 138 12.93 2.59 -5.23
N ALA A 139 12.27 3.33 -4.33
CA ALA A 139 12.12 2.98 -2.93
C ALA A 139 11.50 1.59 -2.72
N PRO A 140 10.54 1.10 -3.54
CA PRO A 140 10.08 -0.28 -3.44
C PRO A 140 11.23 -1.29 -3.52
N GLU A 141 12.14 -1.16 -4.48
CA GLU A 141 13.24 -2.10 -4.65
C GLU A 141 14.26 -1.97 -3.51
N ALA A 142 14.60 -0.75 -3.10
CA ALA A 142 15.51 -0.51 -1.98
C ALA A 142 14.94 -1.06 -0.66
N PHE A 143 13.66 -0.84 -0.39
CA PHE A 143 12.97 -1.36 0.78
C PHE A 143 12.88 -2.89 0.75
N TYR A 144 12.65 -3.47 -0.44
CA TYR A 144 12.61 -4.92 -0.65
C TYR A 144 13.94 -5.57 -0.25
N ILE A 145 15.07 -4.98 -0.64
CA ILE A 145 16.39 -5.48 -0.27
C ILE A 145 16.53 -5.52 1.25
N SER A 146 16.15 -4.44 1.94
CA SER A 146 16.24 -4.37 3.41
C SER A 146 15.35 -5.41 4.10
N VAL A 147 14.10 -5.56 3.67
CA VAL A 147 13.16 -6.57 4.21
C VAL A 147 13.66 -7.99 3.94
N LYS A 148 14.13 -8.27 2.72
CA LYS A 148 14.64 -9.59 2.33
C LYS A 148 15.86 -10.02 3.15
N HIS A 149 16.74 -9.08 3.51
CA HIS A 149 17.91 -9.37 4.34
C HIS A 149 17.62 -9.33 5.84
N GLY A 150 16.36 -9.11 6.24
CA GLY A 150 15.96 -9.10 7.65
C GLY A 150 16.57 -7.96 8.44
N VAL A 151 16.82 -6.80 7.80
CA VAL A 151 17.33 -5.63 8.52
C VAL A 151 16.26 -5.16 9.49
N GLU A 152 16.57 -5.21 10.79
CA GLU A 152 15.65 -4.80 11.85
C GLU A 152 15.41 -3.28 11.84
N GLY A 153 14.22 -2.86 12.24
CA GLY A 153 13.86 -1.43 12.37
C GLY A 153 13.62 -0.69 11.05
N VAL A 154 13.66 -1.37 9.91
CA VAL A 154 13.40 -0.77 8.59
C VAL A 154 12.01 -0.11 8.51
N GLY A 155 11.00 -0.71 9.13
CA GLY A 155 9.67 -0.12 9.25
C GLY A 155 9.66 1.19 10.06
N ASP A 156 10.39 1.24 11.18
CA ASP A 156 10.53 2.47 11.99
C ASP A 156 11.29 3.56 11.23
N MET A 157 12.29 3.18 10.43
CA MET A 157 13.00 4.12 9.56
C MET A 157 12.06 4.70 8.51
N LEU A 158 11.23 3.87 7.86
CA LEU A 158 10.22 4.33 6.92
C LEU A 158 9.23 5.29 7.59
N ARG A 159 8.72 4.92 8.78
CA ARG A 159 7.82 5.78 9.57
C ARG A 159 8.44 7.12 9.88
N LYS A 160 9.67 7.15 10.40
CA LYS A 160 10.40 8.40 10.71
C LYS A 160 10.64 9.25 9.46
N ALA A 161 11.02 8.62 8.35
CA ALA A 161 11.26 9.31 7.09
C ALA A 161 9.98 9.98 6.56
N ILE A 162 8.86 9.25 6.57
CA ILE A 162 7.56 9.77 6.15
C ILE A 162 7.10 10.90 7.09
N SER A 163 7.14 10.69 8.41
CA SER A 163 6.78 11.74 9.38
C SER A 163 7.61 13.01 9.20
N SER A 164 8.92 12.89 8.99
CA SER A 164 9.81 14.03 8.79
C SER A 164 9.56 14.77 7.47
N ALA A 165 9.20 14.04 6.40
CA ALA A 165 8.92 14.65 5.12
C ALA A 165 7.55 15.35 5.11
N LEU A 166 6.55 14.75 5.77
CA LEU A 166 5.22 15.34 5.93
C LEU A 166 5.23 16.59 6.84
N SER A 167 6.06 16.62 7.88
CA SER A 167 6.21 17.83 8.71
C SER A 167 6.85 18.98 7.92
N GLN A 168 7.76 18.69 7.00
CA GLN A 168 8.38 19.71 6.15
C GLN A 168 7.40 20.26 5.10
N SER A 169 6.48 19.44 4.57
CA SER A 169 5.48 19.93 3.62
C SER A 169 4.46 20.86 4.27
N THR A 170 4.05 20.56 5.52
CA THR A 170 3.18 21.45 6.31
C THR A 170 3.89 22.75 6.72
N GLU A 171 5.19 22.70 7.00
CA GLU A 171 6.00 23.92 7.20
C GLU A 171 6.16 24.73 5.91
N TYR A 172 6.27 24.09 4.75
CA TYR A 172 6.34 24.78 3.46
C TYR A 172 5.04 25.50 3.09
N GLU A 173 3.87 24.97 3.45
CA GLU A 173 2.61 25.71 3.29
C GLU A 173 2.49 26.92 4.24
N GLN A 174 3.08 26.86 5.43
CA GLN A 174 3.19 28.05 6.31
C GLN A 174 4.24 29.05 5.80
N LEU A 175 5.32 28.58 5.16
CA LEU A 175 6.37 29.44 4.59
C LEU A 175 6.02 30.02 3.21
N ASN A 176 5.14 29.38 2.43
CA ASN A 176 4.69 29.89 1.13
C ASN A 176 3.75 31.10 1.23
N VAL A 177 3.34 31.51 2.43
CA VAL A 177 2.70 32.83 2.64
C VAL A 177 3.76 33.96 2.70
N VAL A 178 5.05 33.63 2.84
CA VAL A 178 6.14 34.62 3.03
C VAL A 178 7.06 34.77 1.81
N LEU A 179 6.95 33.92 0.78
CA LEU A 179 7.72 34.06 -0.46
C LEU A 179 6.81 34.26 -1.68
N CYS A 180 6.20 35.45 -1.76
CA CYS A 180 5.94 36.11 -3.03
C CYS A 180 7.13 37.01 -3.36
N PHE A 181 8.08 36.52 -4.18
CA PHE A 181 8.94 37.34 -5.06
C PHE A 181 9.43 36.49 -6.24
#